data_AF-A0A851SF88-F1
#
_entry.id   AF-A0A851SF88-F1
#
_cell.length_a   1.000
_cell.length_b   1.000
_cell.length_c   1.000
_cell.angle_alpha   90.00
_cell.angle_beta   90.00
_cell.angle_gamma   90.00
#
_symmetry.space_group_name_H-M   'P 1'
#
loop_
_entity.id
_entity.type
_entity.pdbx_description
1 polymer ?
#
loop_
_entity_poly.entity_id
_entity_poly.type
_entity_poly.pdbx_seq_one_letter_code
_entity_poly.pdbx_strand_id
1 'polypeptide(L)'
;VVDYYKEACRALENSETASLLGKIQKDWKKLVQMKIYYFAAVAHLHMGKQAEEQQKFGERVIYFQSALDKLNEAIKLAKGQPETVQEALRFTMDVIGGKYNSAKKDNDFIYHEAVPALDTLQSVKGAPLVKALPVNPTDPAVTGPDIFAKLVPMAAHEASSLYSEEKAKLLRDVMAKIEAKNEVLDQFMDSMQLDPETVDNLDMYNHIPAVLMEKCAALSVRPDTVRNLVQSMQVLSGVFTDVEASLKEIRDLLEEDEAQERKLQELLGRVPPAPGSPPGLAEVSKECSKYLELHEKASFTNTELHRAMNLHLGNLRLLGGPLEQVRAALPTPTLSEEDKQVLQNLKRILAKVQEMRDQRMSLEQQLRDMIQKDDITTSLVTTDRSEMKKLFEEQLKKYDQLKVYLEQNLAAQENVLKALTDANVKYAAVRKALAEVEHKWNTTVQTLVASYEAYEDLMKKSQEGKDFYTDLEGKAAKLLERARAACQASEAHRQQLLERWVGTH
;
A
#
# COMPACT_ATOMS: atom_id res chain seq x y z
N VAL A 1 -54.77 -60.48 -15.47
CA VAL A 1 -53.94 -61.64 -15.04
C VAL A 1 -53.65 -62.59 -16.20
N VAL A 2 -54.67 -63.15 -16.87
CA VAL A 2 -54.48 -64.05 -18.02
C VAL A 2 -53.61 -63.41 -19.11
N ASP A 3 -53.85 -62.15 -19.45
CA ASP A 3 -53.08 -61.46 -20.50
C ASP A 3 -51.61 -61.26 -20.12
N TYR A 4 -51.31 -60.90 -18.87
CA TYR A 4 -49.92 -60.84 -18.37
C TYR A 4 -49.22 -62.20 -18.43
N TYR A 5 -49.90 -63.30 -18.09
CA TYR A 5 -49.31 -64.63 -18.24
C TYR A 5 -49.14 -65.05 -19.69
N LYS A 6 -50.02 -64.63 -20.61
CA LYS A 6 -49.81 -64.84 -22.06
C LYS A 6 -48.59 -64.07 -22.56
N GLU A 7 -48.42 -62.83 -22.14
CA GLU A 7 -47.23 -62.03 -22.44
C GLU A 7 -45.96 -62.68 -21.86
N ALA A 8 -46.01 -63.13 -20.60
CA ALA A 8 -44.91 -63.87 -19.98
C ALA A 8 -44.60 -65.18 -20.74
N CYS A 9 -45.62 -65.91 -21.20
CA CYS A 9 -45.43 -67.12 -21.99
C CYS A 9 -44.73 -66.83 -23.33
N ARG A 10 -45.12 -65.74 -24.02
CA ARG A 10 -44.45 -65.29 -25.25
C ARG A 10 -43.00 -64.88 -24.99
N ALA A 11 -42.75 -64.16 -23.88
CA ALA A 11 -41.40 -63.78 -23.48
C ALA A 11 -40.52 -65.01 -23.18
N LEU A 12 -41.07 -66.03 -22.52
CA LEU A 12 -40.37 -67.30 -22.28
C LEU A 12 -40.09 -68.09 -23.57
N GLU A 13 -40.79 -67.81 -24.67
CA GLU A 13 -40.55 -68.40 -25.99
C GLU A 13 -39.51 -67.63 -26.82
N ASN A 14 -39.12 -66.42 -26.40
CA ASN A 14 -38.06 -65.65 -27.04
C ASN A 14 -36.70 -66.37 -26.87
N SER A 15 -35.97 -66.54 -27.98
CA SER A 15 -34.68 -67.22 -28.04
C SER A 15 -33.65 -66.67 -27.04
N GLU A 16 -33.59 -65.36 -26.84
CA GLU A 16 -32.66 -64.72 -25.88
C GLU A 16 -33.02 -65.03 -24.43
N THR A 17 -34.32 -65.02 -24.11
CA THR A 17 -34.78 -65.34 -22.75
C THR A 17 -34.66 -66.84 -22.46
N ALA A 18 -34.92 -67.67 -23.47
CA ALA A 18 -34.78 -69.12 -23.39
C ALA A 18 -33.32 -69.56 -23.20
N SER A 19 -32.36 -68.88 -23.83
CA SER A 19 -30.93 -69.16 -23.64
C SER A 19 -30.44 -68.77 -22.24
N LEU A 20 -30.91 -67.64 -21.70
CA LEU A 20 -30.58 -67.18 -20.34
C LEU A 20 -31.13 -68.11 -19.23
N LEU A 21 -32.37 -68.60 -19.38
CA LEU A 21 -33.04 -69.42 -18.36
C LEU A 21 -32.69 -70.92 -18.44
N GLY A 22 -32.20 -71.39 -19.59
CA GLY A 22 -31.76 -72.78 -19.79
C GLY A 22 -32.82 -73.82 -19.42
N LYS A 23 -32.47 -74.77 -18.54
CA LYS A 23 -33.35 -75.90 -18.16
C LYS A 23 -34.64 -75.47 -17.46
N ILE A 24 -34.62 -74.34 -16.76
CA ILE A 24 -35.75 -73.83 -15.96
C ILE A 24 -36.88 -73.29 -16.85
N GLN A 25 -36.55 -72.87 -18.09
CA GLN A 25 -37.51 -72.30 -19.04
C GLN A 25 -38.70 -73.22 -19.30
N LYS A 26 -38.47 -74.53 -19.45
CA LYS A 26 -39.54 -75.50 -19.75
C LYS A 26 -40.53 -75.64 -18.60
N ASP A 27 -40.02 -75.69 -17.37
CA ASP A 27 -40.84 -75.81 -16.17
C ASP A 27 -41.66 -74.54 -15.92
N TRP A 28 -41.04 -73.37 -16.11
CA TRP A 28 -41.70 -72.08 -16.00
C TRP A 28 -42.76 -71.90 -17.08
N LYS A 29 -42.46 -72.27 -18.33
CA LYS A 29 -43.44 -72.24 -19.42
C LYS A 29 -44.65 -73.10 -19.09
N LYS A 30 -44.45 -74.33 -18.64
CA LYS A 30 -45.53 -75.24 -18.24
C LYS A 30 -46.37 -74.67 -17.09
N LEU A 31 -45.73 -74.08 -16.07
CA LEU A 31 -46.39 -73.43 -14.95
C LEU A 31 -47.24 -72.23 -15.40
N VAL A 32 -46.67 -71.36 -16.24
CA VAL A 32 -47.36 -70.19 -16.80
C VAL A 32 -48.55 -70.62 -17.65
N GLN A 33 -48.40 -71.61 -18.53
CA GLN A 33 -49.48 -72.16 -19.34
C GLN A 33 -50.61 -72.73 -18.49
N MET A 34 -50.29 -73.49 -17.44
CA MET A 34 -51.29 -73.97 -16.48
C MET A 34 -52.06 -72.81 -15.83
N LYS A 35 -51.35 -71.76 -15.37
CA LYS A 35 -51.97 -70.58 -14.78
C LYS A 35 -52.86 -69.81 -15.77
N ILE A 36 -52.51 -69.76 -17.06
CA ILE A 36 -53.36 -69.16 -18.11
C ILE A 36 -54.72 -69.85 -18.13
N TYR A 37 -54.75 -71.19 -18.20
CA TYR A 37 -55.98 -71.97 -18.23
C TYR A 37 -56.76 -71.87 -16.91
N TYR A 38 -56.07 -71.94 -15.78
CA TYR A 38 -56.69 -71.81 -14.46
C TYR A 38 -57.39 -70.46 -14.27
N PHE A 39 -56.70 -69.34 -14.51
CA PHE A 39 -57.30 -68.02 -14.36
C PHE A 39 -58.37 -67.73 -15.41
N ALA A 40 -58.28 -68.34 -16.60
CA ALA A 40 -59.35 -68.28 -17.59
C ALA A 40 -60.60 -69.05 -17.15
N ALA A 41 -60.43 -70.20 -16.46
CA ALA A 41 -61.53 -70.94 -15.85
C ALA A 41 -62.21 -70.12 -14.74
N VAL A 42 -61.42 -69.46 -13.88
CA VAL A 42 -61.95 -68.57 -12.84
C VAL A 42 -62.72 -67.38 -13.44
N ALA A 43 -62.18 -66.75 -14.49
CA ALA A 43 -62.87 -65.66 -15.17
C ALA A 43 -64.23 -66.12 -15.73
N HIS A 44 -64.28 -67.30 -16.38
CA HIS A 44 -65.52 -67.87 -16.92
C HIS A 44 -66.51 -68.30 -15.83
N LEU A 45 -66.02 -68.77 -14.68
CA LEU A 45 -66.87 -69.03 -13.51
C LEU A 45 -67.56 -67.75 -13.02
N HIS A 46 -66.84 -66.62 -12.96
CA HIS A 46 -67.44 -65.34 -12.58
C HIS A 46 -68.43 -64.81 -13.63
N MET A 47 -68.15 -64.98 -14.92
CA MET A 47 -69.13 -64.66 -15.98
C MET A 47 -70.39 -65.53 -15.87
N GLY A 48 -70.26 -66.82 -15.54
CA GLY A 48 -71.40 -67.70 -15.32
C GLY A 48 -72.24 -67.29 -14.10
N LYS A 49 -71.60 -66.83 -13.02
CA LYS A 49 -72.30 -66.24 -11.85
C LYS A 49 -73.02 -64.94 -12.20
N GLN A 50 -72.39 -64.10 -13.03
CA GLN A 50 -73.03 -62.86 -13.50
C GLN A 50 -74.26 -63.16 -14.38
N ALA A 51 -74.16 -64.15 -15.27
CA ALA A 51 -75.29 -64.61 -16.07
C ALA A 51 -76.42 -65.20 -15.20
N GLU A 52 -76.07 -65.91 -14.11
CA GLU A 52 -77.00 -66.40 -13.08
C GLU A 52 -77.75 -65.24 -12.41
N GLU A 53 -77.07 -64.17 -12.03
CA GLU A 53 -77.67 -62.96 -11.45
C GLU A 53 -78.57 -62.21 -12.45
N GLN A 54 -78.20 -62.21 -13.74
CA GLN A 54 -78.99 -61.60 -14.82
C GLN A 54 -80.13 -62.48 -15.33
N GLN A 55 -80.36 -63.65 -14.72
CA GLN A 55 -81.35 -64.65 -15.13
C GLN A 55 -81.20 -65.11 -16.59
N LYS A 56 -79.97 -65.14 -17.11
CA LYS A 56 -79.65 -65.67 -18.45
C LYS A 56 -79.13 -67.10 -18.32
N PHE A 57 -80.05 -68.05 -18.21
CA PHE A 57 -79.74 -69.43 -17.87
C PHE A 57 -79.00 -70.19 -18.98
N GLY A 58 -79.26 -69.88 -20.25
CA GLY A 58 -78.50 -70.42 -21.39
C GLY A 58 -77.03 -69.97 -21.38
N GLU A 59 -76.77 -68.67 -21.17
CA GLU A 59 -75.42 -68.10 -21.05
C GLU A 59 -74.67 -68.67 -19.83
N ARG A 60 -75.37 -68.84 -18.69
CA ARG A 60 -74.83 -69.46 -17.47
C ARG A 60 -74.26 -70.85 -17.73
N VAL A 61 -74.99 -71.70 -18.46
CA VAL A 61 -74.56 -73.08 -18.76
C VAL A 61 -73.29 -73.10 -19.61
N ILE A 62 -73.22 -72.32 -20.69
CA ILE A 62 -72.04 -72.30 -21.57
C ILE A 62 -70.81 -71.68 -20.89
N TYR A 63 -70.98 -70.66 -20.03
CA TYR A 63 -69.86 -70.12 -19.25
C TYR A 63 -69.31 -71.14 -18.25
N PHE A 64 -70.16 -71.88 -17.53
CA PHE A 64 -69.69 -72.94 -16.63
C PHE A 64 -69.10 -74.14 -17.38
N GLN A 65 -69.65 -74.53 -18.53
CA GLN A 65 -69.04 -75.55 -19.39
C GLN A 65 -67.63 -75.12 -19.80
N SER A 66 -67.49 -73.88 -20.29
CA SER A 66 -66.21 -73.36 -20.73
C SER A 66 -65.20 -73.20 -19.59
N ALA A 67 -65.67 -72.88 -18.38
CA ALA A 67 -64.84 -72.87 -17.17
C ALA A 67 -64.34 -74.28 -16.83
N LEU A 68 -65.21 -75.29 -16.93
CA LEU A 68 -64.87 -76.70 -16.69
C LEU A 68 -63.85 -77.22 -17.71
N ASP A 69 -64.04 -76.92 -18.99
CA ASP A 69 -63.11 -77.32 -20.05
C ASP A 69 -61.72 -76.73 -19.84
N LYS A 70 -61.65 -75.43 -19.52
CA LYS A 70 -60.39 -74.73 -19.22
C LYS A 70 -59.73 -75.29 -17.96
N LEU A 71 -60.50 -75.62 -16.93
CA LEU A 71 -59.96 -76.23 -15.72
C LEU A 71 -59.38 -77.62 -16.00
N ASN A 72 -60.03 -78.43 -16.82
CA ASN A 72 -59.51 -79.73 -17.23
C ASN A 72 -58.17 -79.61 -17.96
N GLU A 73 -57.99 -78.59 -18.82
CA GLU A 73 -56.69 -78.29 -19.44
C GLU A 73 -55.64 -77.85 -18.42
N ALA A 74 -56.02 -77.04 -17.42
CA ALA A 74 -55.11 -76.69 -16.33
C ALA A 74 -54.66 -77.92 -15.53
N ILE A 75 -55.57 -78.86 -15.22
CA ILE A 75 -55.26 -80.12 -14.53
C ILE A 75 -54.29 -80.98 -15.34
N LYS A 76 -54.47 -81.09 -16.66
CA LYS A 76 -53.53 -81.81 -17.54
C LYS A 76 -52.12 -81.23 -17.47
N LEU A 77 -52.01 -79.90 -17.45
CA LEU A 77 -50.73 -79.19 -17.39
C LEU A 77 -50.12 -79.12 -15.99
N ALA A 78 -50.91 -79.37 -14.95
CA ALA A 78 -50.44 -79.37 -13.57
C ALA A 78 -49.65 -80.63 -13.17
N LYS A 79 -49.56 -81.67 -14.02
CA LYS A 79 -48.78 -82.89 -13.71
C LYS A 79 -47.33 -82.54 -13.32
N GLY A 80 -46.93 -82.93 -12.10
CA GLY A 80 -45.60 -82.64 -11.55
C GLY A 80 -45.48 -81.31 -10.80
N GLN A 81 -46.57 -80.54 -10.65
CA GLN A 81 -46.62 -79.37 -9.77
C GLN A 81 -46.77 -79.80 -8.30
N PRO A 82 -46.41 -78.92 -7.33
CA PRO A 82 -46.55 -79.20 -5.90
C PRO A 82 -47.96 -79.66 -5.49
N GLU A 83 -48.04 -80.45 -4.43
CA GLU A 83 -49.32 -81.01 -3.92
C GLU A 83 -50.35 -79.92 -3.60
N THR A 84 -49.91 -78.77 -3.08
CA THR A 84 -50.76 -77.60 -2.82
C THR A 84 -51.47 -77.07 -4.09
N VAL A 85 -50.84 -77.17 -5.26
CA VAL A 85 -51.45 -76.80 -6.54
C VAL A 85 -52.49 -77.84 -6.96
N GLN A 86 -52.23 -79.12 -6.72
CA GLN A 86 -53.18 -80.20 -7.00
C GLN A 86 -54.44 -80.08 -6.15
N GLU A 87 -54.28 -79.80 -4.86
CA GLU A 87 -55.39 -79.56 -3.93
C GLU A 87 -56.25 -78.38 -4.36
N ALA A 88 -55.63 -77.25 -4.73
CA ALA A 88 -56.34 -76.06 -5.21
C ALA A 88 -57.14 -76.35 -6.49
N LEU A 89 -56.59 -77.14 -7.42
CA LEU A 89 -57.29 -77.55 -8.64
C LEU A 89 -58.45 -78.49 -8.35
N ARG A 90 -58.30 -79.44 -7.41
CA ARG A 90 -59.40 -80.33 -6.97
C ARG A 90 -60.54 -79.53 -6.35
N PHE A 91 -60.24 -78.62 -5.44
CA PHE A 91 -61.25 -77.73 -4.87
C PHE A 91 -61.96 -76.90 -5.94
N THR A 92 -61.21 -76.34 -6.89
CA THR A 92 -61.79 -75.57 -8.00
C THR A 92 -62.68 -76.45 -8.89
N MET A 93 -62.32 -77.73 -9.06
CA MET A 93 -63.10 -78.72 -9.82
C MET A 93 -64.42 -79.04 -9.13
N ASP A 94 -64.42 -79.22 -7.81
CA ASP A 94 -65.65 -79.45 -7.04
C ASP A 94 -66.61 -78.25 -7.17
N VAL A 95 -66.08 -77.03 -7.12
CA VAL A 95 -66.88 -75.80 -7.27
C VAL A 95 -67.42 -75.62 -8.69
N ILE A 96 -66.55 -75.65 -9.72
CA ILE A 96 -66.95 -75.43 -11.11
C ILE A 96 -67.83 -76.59 -11.61
N GLY A 97 -67.44 -77.83 -11.31
CA GLY A 97 -68.20 -79.03 -11.67
C GLY A 97 -69.57 -79.06 -10.99
N GLY A 98 -69.64 -78.73 -9.70
CA GLY A 98 -70.91 -78.59 -8.98
C GLY A 98 -71.83 -77.52 -9.59
N LYS A 99 -71.28 -76.33 -9.88
CA LYS A 99 -72.03 -75.23 -10.51
C LYS A 99 -72.51 -75.57 -11.93
N TYR A 100 -71.68 -76.23 -12.74
CA TYR A 100 -72.08 -76.69 -14.08
C TYR A 100 -73.20 -77.73 -14.02
N ASN A 101 -73.05 -78.77 -13.19
CA ASN A 101 -74.04 -79.85 -13.08
C ASN A 101 -75.39 -79.31 -12.59
N SER A 102 -75.39 -78.39 -11.63
CA SER A 102 -76.59 -77.69 -11.18
C SER A 102 -77.20 -76.83 -12.29
N ALA A 103 -76.41 -75.98 -12.94
CA ALA A 103 -76.91 -75.09 -14.01
C ALA A 103 -77.51 -75.88 -15.18
N LYS A 104 -76.85 -76.97 -15.59
CA LYS A 104 -77.33 -77.85 -16.66
C LYS A 104 -78.65 -78.51 -16.28
N LYS A 105 -78.74 -79.08 -15.08
CA LYS A 105 -79.98 -79.70 -14.58
C LYS A 105 -81.11 -78.67 -14.51
N ASP A 106 -80.87 -77.50 -13.93
CA ASP A 106 -81.92 -76.48 -13.84
C ASP A 106 -82.39 -76.02 -15.22
N ASN A 107 -81.48 -75.86 -16.19
CA ASN A 107 -81.85 -75.47 -17.54
C ASN A 107 -82.61 -76.59 -18.29
N ASP A 108 -82.21 -77.86 -18.11
CA ASP A 108 -82.85 -79.00 -18.78
C ASP A 108 -84.26 -79.32 -18.22
N PHE A 109 -84.52 -79.03 -16.94
CA PHE A 109 -85.78 -79.39 -16.28
C PHE A 109 -86.70 -78.20 -15.96
N ILE A 110 -86.18 -76.98 -15.83
CA ILE A 110 -86.94 -75.80 -15.39
C ILE A 110 -86.97 -74.74 -16.50
N TYR A 111 -85.82 -74.19 -16.88
CA TYR A 111 -85.77 -72.96 -17.69
C TYR A 111 -85.88 -73.18 -19.20
N HIS A 112 -85.33 -74.28 -19.72
CA HIS A 112 -85.31 -74.66 -21.13
C HIS A 112 -84.77 -73.56 -22.08
N GLU A 113 -83.82 -72.73 -21.63
CA GLU A 113 -83.22 -71.72 -22.48
C GLU A 113 -82.23 -72.34 -23.47
N ALA A 114 -82.21 -71.81 -24.70
CA ALA A 114 -81.24 -72.21 -25.70
C ALA A 114 -79.82 -71.79 -25.26
N VAL A 115 -78.90 -72.76 -25.25
CA VAL A 115 -77.49 -72.52 -24.88
C VAL A 115 -76.77 -71.90 -26.07
N PRO A 116 -76.31 -70.64 -25.99
CA PRO A 116 -75.62 -69.98 -27.10
C PRO A 116 -74.21 -70.54 -27.29
N ALA A 117 -73.64 -70.33 -28.49
CA ALA A 117 -72.25 -70.69 -28.76
C ALA A 117 -71.29 -69.71 -28.07
N LEU A 118 -70.19 -70.22 -27.49
CA LEU A 118 -69.27 -69.42 -26.66
C LEU A 118 -68.65 -68.22 -27.39
N ASP A 119 -68.43 -68.35 -28.70
CA ASP A 119 -67.89 -67.32 -29.60
C ASP A 119 -68.88 -66.18 -29.89
N THR A 120 -70.17 -66.41 -29.69
CA THR A 120 -71.21 -65.37 -29.79
C THR A 120 -71.29 -64.47 -28.55
N LEU A 121 -70.61 -64.85 -27.47
CA LEU A 121 -70.59 -64.09 -26.22
C LEU A 121 -69.48 -63.04 -26.21
N GLN A 122 -69.69 -61.96 -25.43
CA GLN A 122 -68.70 -60.91 -25.30
C GLN A 122 -67.41 -61.43 -24.64
N SER A 123 -66.27 -61.12 -25.25
CA SER A 123 -64.94 -61.46 -24.70
C SER A 123 -64.64 -60.71 -23.41
N VAL A 124 -64.12 -61.42 -22.42
CA VAL A 124 -63.76 -60.87 -21.11
C VAL A 124 -62.53 -59.95 -21.24
N LYS A 125 -62.70 -58.65 -20.96
CA LYS A 125 -61.61 -57.67 -20.95
C LYS A 125 -60.94 -57.61 -19.57
N GLY A 126 -59.61 -57.68 -19.53
CA GLY A 126 -58.83 -57.51 -18.30
C GLY A 126 -58.67 -56.04 -17.90
N ALA A 127 -58.62 -55.76 -16.59
CA ALA A 127 -58.27 -54.46 -16.03
C ALA A 127 -56.89 -54.52 -15.35
N PRO A 128 -55.92 -53.65 -15.72
CA PRO A 128 -54.59 -53.62 -15.10
C PRO A 128 -54.63 -52.85 -13.77
N LEU A 129 -54.38 -53.55 -12.66
CA LEU A 129 -54.34 -52.97 -11.30
C LEU A 129 -52.91 -52.85 -10.74
N VAL A 130 -51.89 -53.15 -11.55
CA VAL A 130 -50.49 -53.16 -11.14
C VAL A 130 -49.64 -52.34 -12.10
N LYS A 131 -48.59 -51.69 -11.58
CA LYS A 131 -47.60 -50.93 -12.36
C LYS A 131 -46.19 -51.35 -11.93
N ALA A 132 -45.27 -51.47 -12.89
CA ALA A 132 -43.87 -51.74 -12.60
C ALA A 132 -43.25 -50.56 -11.82
N LEU A 133 -42.44 -50.86 -10.81
CA LEU A 133 -41.69 -49.86 -10.07
C LEU A 133 -40.41 -49.48 -10.85
N PRO A 134 -40.08 -48.19 -10.98
CA PRO A 134 -38.85 -47.77 -11.61
C PRO A 134 -37.64 -48.14 -10.74
N VAL A 135 -36.58 -48.62 -11.38
CA VAL A 135 -35.29 -48.87 -10.70
C VAL A 135 -34.53 -47.55 -10.63
N ASN A 136 -34.25 -47.07 -9.43
CA ASN A 136 -33.35 -45.95 -9.21
C ASN A 136 -32.01 -46.45 -8.62
N PRO A 137 -30.94 -46.54 -9.44
CA PRO A 137 -29.65 -47.05 -8.98
C PRO A 137 -28.92 -46.11 -8.01
N THR A 138 -29.39 -44.88 -7.82
CA THR A 138 -28.81 -43.88 -6.91
C THR A 138 -29.71 -43.58 -5.70
N ASP A 139 -30.66 -44.48 -5.39
CA ASP A 139 -31.54 -44.31 -4.23
C ASP A 139 -30.72 -44.28 -2.91
N PRO A 140 -30.65 -43.13 -2.21
CA PRO A 140 -29.87 -43.00 -0.99
C PRO A 140 -30.33 -43.94 0.13
N ALA A 141 -31.59 -44.41 0.10
CA ALA A 141 -32.11 -45.37 1.06
C ALA A 141 -31.47 -46.76 0.91
N VAL A 142 -30.92 -47.07 -0.27
CA VAL A 142 -30.27 -48.35 -0.59
C VAL A 142 -28.75 -48.21 -0.65
N THR A 143 -28.25 -47.15 -1.30
CA THR A 143 -26.80 -46.96 -1.54
C THR A 143 -26.09 -46.17 -0.45
N GLY A 144 -26.82 -45.50 0.45
CA GLY A 144 -26.25 -44.59 1.43
C GLY A 144 -25.83 -43.23 0.84
N PRO A 145 -25.22 -42.34 1.65
CA PRO A 145 -24.78 -41.03 1.21
C PRO A 145 -23.63 -41.12 0.20
N ASP A 146 -23.62 -40.20 -0.77
CA ASP A 146 -22.57 -40.13 -1.79
C ASP A 146 -21.20 -39.79 -1.17
N ILE A 147 -20.27 -40.74 -1.26
CA ILE A 147 -18.91 -40.62 -0.75
C ILE A 147 -18.01 -39.72 -1.62
N PHE A 148 -18.42 -39.43 -2.85
CA PHE A 148 -17.70 -38.58 -3.80
C PHE A 148 -18.32 -37.19 -3.97
N ALA A 149 -19.25 -36.79 -3.11
CA ALA A 149 -19.92 -35.49 -3.19
C ALA A 149 -18.97 -34.28 -3.17
N LYS A 150 -17.73 -34.46 -2.68
CA LYS A 150 -16.68 -33.42 -2.67
C LYS A 150 -15.75 -33.46 -3.90
N LEU A 151 -15.87 -34.49 -4.73
CA LEU A 151 -15.02 -34.66 -5.91
C LEU A 151 -15.55 -33.80 -7.05
N VAL A 152 -14.80 -32.77 -7.41
CA VAL A 152 -15.14 -31.89 -8.54
C VAL A 152 -14.73 -32.57 -9.85
N PRO A 153 -15.63 -32.70 -10.84
CA PRO A 153 -15.30 -33.28 -12.15
C PRO A 153 -14.17 -32.54 -12.86
N MET A 154 -13.32 -33.27 -13.60
CA MET A 154 -12.21 -32.66 -14.37
C MET A 154 -12.68 -31.56 -15.33
N ALA A 155 -13.84 -31.74 -15.96
CA ALA A 155 -14.43 -30.72 -16.83
C ALA A 155 -14.70 -29.39 -16.11
N ALA A 156 -15.09 -29.43 -14.83
CA ALA A 156 -15.30 -28.23 -14.03
C ALA A 156 -13.96 -27.59 -13.62
N HIS A 157 -12.91 -28.39 -13.39
CA HIS A 157 -11.55 -27.88 -13.17
C HIS A 157 -10.97 -27.18 -14.42
N GLU A 158 -11.13 -27.76 -15.61
CA GLU A 158 -10.72 -27.13 -16.87
C GLU A 158 -11.47 -25.81 -17.09
N ALA A 159 -12.79 -25.80 -16.89
CA ALA A 159 -13.61 -24.59 -17.01
C ALA A 159 -13.21 -23.52 -15.98
N SER A 160 -12.90 -23.91 -14.74
CA SER A 160 -12.43 -23.00 -13.69
C SER A 160 -11.07 -22.37 -14.05
N SER A 161 -10.18 -23.16 -14.67
CA SER A 161 -8.89 -22.67 -15.18
C SER A 161 -9.08 -21.65 -16.30
N LEU A 162 -9.99 -21.91 -17.26
CA LEU A 162 -10.31 -20.96 -18.33
C LEU A 162 -10.92 -19.65 -17.79
N TYR A 163 -11.84 -19.75 -16.83
CA TYR A 163 -12.42 -18.57 -16.20
C TYR A 163 -11.38 -17.76 -15.42
N SER A 164 -10.44 -18.44 -14.77
CA SER A 164 -9.32 -17.78 -14.08
C SER A 164 -8.42 -17.01 -15.05
N GLU A 165 -8.19 -17.52 -16.26
CA GLU A 165 -7.47 -16.79 -17.31
C GLU A 165 -8.24 -15.54 -17.80
N GLU A 166 -9.57 -15.63 -17.98
CA GLU A 166 -10.39 -14.46 -18.33
C GLU A 166 -10.34 -13.37 -17.23
N LYS A 167 -10.40 -13.76 -15.94
CA LYS A 167 -10.18 -12.84 -14.82
C LYS A 167 -8.79 -12.21 -14.84
N ALA A 168 -7.74 -13.02 -15.08
CA ALA A 168 -6.36 -12.55 -15.13
C ALA A 168 -6.12 -11.61 -16.32
N LYS A 169 -6.74 -11.88 -17.46
CA LYS A 169 -6.72 -11.01 -18.64
C LYS A 169 -7.39 -9.67 -18.34
N LEU A 170 -8.59 -9.67 -17.76
CA LEU A 170 -9.28 -8.45 -17.32
C LEU A 170 -8.42 -7.61 -16.38
N LEU A 171 -7.80 -8.26 -15.37
CA LEU A 171 -6.92 -7.57 -14.43
C LEU A 171 -5.70 -6.96 -15.14
N ARG A 172 -5.02 -7.72 -16.00
CA ARG A 172 -3.86 -7.21 -16.78
C ARG A 172 -4.23 -6.00 -17.64
N ASP A 173 -5.38 -6.04 -18.32
CA ASP A 173 -5.82 -4.93 -19.17
C ASP A 173 -6.06 -3.65 -18.36
N VAL A 174 -6.68 -3.77 -17.17
CA VAL A 174 -6.92 -2.65 -16.27
C VAL A 174 -5.60 -2.12 -15.68
N MET A 175 -4.72 -3.02 -15.24
CA MET A 175 -3.41 -2.66 -14.68
C MET A 175 -2.54 -1.91 -15.68
N ALA A 176 -2.47 -2.38 -16.93
CA ALA A 176 -1.71 -1.70 -17.97
C ALA A 176 -2.22 -0.26 -18.22
N LYS A 177 -3.54 -0.04 -18.17
CA LYS A 177 -4.13 1.31 -18.28
C LYS A 177 -3.78 2.19 -17.07
N ILE A 178 -3.83 1.64 -15.85
CA ILE A 178 -3.47 2.34 -14.61
C ILE A 178 -2.00 2.75 -14.64
N GLU A 179 -1.11 1.81 -14.94
CA GLU A 179 0.34 2.03 -15.01
C GLU A 179 0.68 3.12 -16.04
N ALA A 180 0.14 3.03 -17.26
CA ALA A 180 0.36 4.03 -18.30
C ALA A 180 -0.12 5.43 -17.88
N LYS A 181 -1.29 5.53 -17.22
CA LYS A 181 -1.80 6.83 -16.73
C LYS A 181 -1.01 7.34 -15.53
N ASN A 182 -0.56 6.47 -14.62
CA ASN A 182 0.30 6.85 -13.50
C ASN A 182 1.65 7.37 -14.00
N GLU A 183 2.29 6.69 -14.94
CA GLU A 183 3.58 7.11 -15.52
C GLU A 183 3.49 8.52 -16.10
N VAL A 184 2.44 8.80 -16.89
CA VAL A 184 2.21 10.16 -17.42
C VAL A 184 1.97 11.16 -16.29
N LEU A 185 1.19 10.80 -15.27
CA LEU A 185 0.94 11.70 -14.14
C LEU A 185 2.23 12.02 -13.38
N ASP A 186 3.06 11.02 -13.11
CA ASP A 186 4.34 11.16 -12.41
C ASP A 186 5.31 12.04 -13.22
N GLN A 187 5.45 11.81 -14.53
CA GLN A 187 6.26 12.66 -15.40
C GLN A 187 5.83 14.14 -15.35
N PHE A 188 4.52 14.42 -15.34
CA PHE A 188 4.02 15.79 -15.21
C PHE A 188 4.35 16.38 -13.83
N MET A 189 4.10 15.64 -12.75
CA MET A 189 4.37 16.10 -11.38
C MET A 189 5.87 16.39 -11.18
N ASP A 190 6.74 15.49 -11.64
CA ASP A 190 8.19 15.61 -11.55
C ASP A 190 8.69 16.82 -12.35
N SER A 191 8.18 17.02 -13.57
CA SER A 191 8.58 18.14 -14.42
C SER A 191 8.20 19.51 -13.85
N MET A 192 7.07 19.59 -13.15
CA MET A 192 6.61 20.83 -12.52
C MET A 192 7.25 21.05 -11.14
N GLN A 193 7.83 20.02 -10.53
CA GLN A 193 8.43 20.06 -9.19
C GLN A 193 7.48 20.66 -8.16
N LEU A 194 6.19 20.34 -8.26
CA LEU A 194 5.15 20.82 -7.35
C LEU A 194 4.96 19.82 -6.24
N ASP A 195 5.47 20.13 -5.06
CA ASP A 195 5.26 19.33 -3.87
C ASP A 195 4.09 19.92 -3.05
N PRO A 196 2.97 19.18 -2.89
CA PRO A 196 1.80 19.63 -2.15
C PRO A 196 2.10 20.10 -0.71
N GLU A 197 3.14 19.55 -0.07
CA GLU A 197 3.49 19.87 1.32
C GLU A 197 4.25 21.21 1.42
N THR A 198 5.04 21.56 0.41
CA THR A 198 5.92 22.74 0.44
C THR A 198 5.37 23.96 -0.27
N VAL A 199 4.39 23.80 -1.17
CA VAL A 199 3.74 24.92 -1.90
C VAL A 199 3.04 25.93 -0.97
N ASP A 200 2.76 25.56 0.29
CA ASP A 200 2.12 26.42 1.30
C ASP A 200 2.98 26.79 2.51
N ASN A 201 4.30 26.61 2.45
CA ASN A 201 5.09 26.81 3.66
C ASN A 201 5.33 28.30 4.01
N LEU A 202 4.34 29.16 3.77
CA LEU A 202 4.33 30.59 4.12
C LEU A 202 4.44 30.79 5.62
N ASP A 203 3.87 29.88 6.42
CA ASP A 203 3.93 29.95 7.88
C ASP A 203 5.36 29.76 8.41
N MET A 204 6.25 29.10 7.68
CA MET A 204 7.67 29.00 8.07
C MET A 204 8.30 30.38 8.28
N TYR A 205 7.98 31.36 7.43
CA TYR A 205 8.55 32.71 7.51
C TYR A 205 8.01 33.50 8.72
N ASN A 206 6.89 33.06 9.29
CA ASN A 206 6.31 33.59 10.53
C ASN A 206 6.97 33.02 11.80
N HIS A 207 7.98 32.12 11.69
CA HIS A 207 8.68 31.46 12.81
C HIS A 207 10.19 31.73 12.81
N ILE A 208 10.81 31.94 13.99
CA ILE A 208 12.26 32.23 14.06
C ILE A 208 12.92 30.85 14.02
N PRO A 209 13.89 30.59 13.13
CA PRO A 209 14.61 29.32 13.10
C PRO A 209 15.17 28.95 14.47
N ALA A 210 15.05 27.67 14.84
CA ALA A 210 15.55 27.16 16.11
C ALA A 210 17.05 27.49 16.31
N VAL A 211 17.85 27.42 15.23
CA VAL A 211 19.28 27.77 15.23
C VAL A 211 19.49 29.24 15.66
N LEU A 212 18.71 30.18 15.14
CA LEU A 212 18.80 31.59 15.55
C LEU A 212 18.29 31.79 16.98
N MET A 213 17.23 31.08 17.36
CA MET A 213 16.68 31.15 18.71
C MET A 213 17.70 30.70 19.76
N GLU A 214 18.45 29.63 19.49
CA GLU A 214 19.55 29.16 20.33
C GLU A 214 20.64 30.23 20.48
N LYS A 215 21.01 30.92 19.39
CA LYS A 215 22.04 31.97 19.43
C LYS A 215 21.57 33.22 20.17
N CYS A 216 20.31 33.64 19.99
CA CYS A 216 19.72 34.74 20.74
C CYS A 216 19.67 34.42 22.24
N ALA A 217 19.31 33.19 22.60
CA ALA A 217 19.32 32.73 23.99
C ALA A 217 20.74 32.73 24.58
N ALA A 218 21.73 32.24 23.84
CA ALA A 218 23.13 32.25 24.28
C ALA A 218 23.67 33.66 24.55
N LEU A 219 23.32 34.63 23.71
CA LEU A 219 23.66 36.05 23.94
C LEU A 219 22.89 36.64 25.13
N SER A 220 21.65 36.22 25.36
CA SER A 220 20.81 36.71 26.47
C SER A 220 21.30 36.22 27.85
N VAL A 221 21.88 35.01 27.93
CA VAL A 221 22.47 34.48 29.17
C VAL A 221 23.68 35.30 29.64
N ARG A 222 24.35 35.99 28.72
CA ARG A 222 25.50 36.85 29.01
C ARG A 222 25.05 38.31 28.91
N PRO A 223 24.60 38.93 30.02
CA PRO A 223 24.12 40.30 30.00
C PRO A 223 25.21 41.22 29.44
N ASP A 224 24.79 42.22 28.67
CA ASP A 224 25.68 43.22 28.09
C ASP A 224 26.77 42.63 27.17
N THR A 225 26.56 41.45 26.56
CA THR A 225 27.48 40.79 25.60
C THR A 225 28.11 41.75 24.59
N VAL A 226 27.29 42.54 23.90
CA VAL A 226 27.76 43.53 22.90
C VAL A 226 28.58 44.63 23.57
N ARG A 227 28.12 45.13 24.73
CA ARG A 227 28.82 46.17 25.49
C ARG A 227 30.17 45.66 26.01
N ASN A 228 30.25 44.41 26.45
CA ASN A 228 31.47 43.76 26.92
C ASN A 228 32.48 43.63 25.77
N LEU A 229 32.05 43.23 24.58
CA LEU A 229 32.92 43.21 23.40
C LEU A 229 33.42 44.62 23.04
N VAL A 230 32.52 45.61 23.02
CA VAL A 230 32.89 47.02 22.75
C VAL A 230 33.90 47.52 23.77
N GLN A 231 33.70 47.23 25.05
CA GLN A 231 34.61 47.64 26.12
C GLN A 231 35.96 46.91 26.02
N SER A 232 35.96 45.60 25.74
CA SER A 232 37.20 44.83 25.56
C SER A 232 38.04 45.39 24.40
N MET A 233 37.39 45.74 23.30
CA MET A 233 38.04 46.36 22.15
C MET A 233 38.51 47.79 22.44
N GLN A 234 37.78 48.58 23.24
CA GLN A 234 38.23 49.91 23.68
C GLN A 234 39.47 49.84 24.57
N VAL A 235 39.51 48.89 25.52
CA VAL A 235 40.68 48.68 26.38
C VAL A 235 41.88 48.26 25.52
N LEU A 236 41.69 47.34 24.57
CA LEU A 236 42.72 46.94 23.62
C LEU A 236 43.27 48.14 22.82
N SER A 237 42.40 49.01 22.31
CA SER A 237 42.84 50.24 21.62
C SER A 237 43.63 51.18 22.52
N GLY A 238 43.25 51.30 23.80
CA GLY A 238 44.00 52.10 24.77
C GLY A 238 45.42 51.60 24.95
N VAL A 239 45.59 50.32 25.32
CA VAL A 239 46.92 49.72 25.53
C VAL A 239 47.76 49.72 24.24
N PHE A 240 47.12 49.55 23.07
CA PHE A 240 47.79 49.72 21.77
C PHE A 240 48.44 51.10 21.65
N THR A 241 47.68 52.17 21.92
CA THR A 241 48.16 53.56 21.82
C THR A 241 49.21 53.87 22.89
N ASP A 242 49.06 53.34 24.11
CA ASP A 242 50.03 53.53 25.20
C ASP A 242 51.39 52.88 24.88
N VAL A 243 51.38 51.68 24.28
CA VAL A 243 52.58 51.02 23.76
C VAL A 243 53.23 51.83 22.63
N GLU A 244 52.42 52.30 21.68
CA GLU A 244 52.91 53.11 20.55
C GLU A 244 53.58 54.40 21.04
N ALA A 245 52.96 55.08 22.02
CA ALA A 245 53.49 56.29 22.65
C ALA A 245 54.80 56.00 23.40
N SER A 246 54.85 54.93 24.19
CA SER A 246 56.05 54.53 24.95
C SER A 246 57.22 54.19 24.02
N LEU A 247 56.99 53.43 22.95
CA LEU A 247 58.03 53.09 21.98
C LEU A 247 58.50 54.31 21.18
N LYS A 248 57.60 55.25 20.88
CA LYS A 248 57.96 56.52 20.26
C LYS A 248 58.83 57.36 21.20
N GLU A 249 58.48 57.47 22.47
CA GLU A 249 59.29 58.19 23.45
C GLU A 249 60.71 57.60 23.58
N ILE A 250 60.83 56.27 23.63
CA ILE A 250 62.15 55.60 23.66
C ILE A 250 62.97 55.97 22.43
N ARG A 251 62.37 55.92 21.24
CA ARG A 251 63.04 56.30 19.99
C ARG A 251 63.46 57.76 20.00
N ASP A 252 62.59 58.68 20.41
CA ASP A 252 62.88 60.11 20.47
C ASP A 252 64.06 60.39 21.42
N LEU A 253 64.13 59.71 22.59
CA LEU A 253 65.25 59.78 23.52
C LEU A 253 66.57 59.27 22.92
N LEU A 254 66.53 58.16 22.17
CA LEU A 254 67.70 57.59 21.51
C LEU A 254 68.21 58.49 20.37
N GLU A 255 67.29 59.08 19.59
CA GLU A 255 67.62 60.01 18.51
C GLU A 255 68.23 61.31 19.05
N GLU A 256 67.69 61.84 20.16
CA GLU A 256 68.26 63.00 20.84
C GLU A 256 69.66 62.72 21.38
N ASP A 257 69.85 61.56 22.03
CA ASP A 257 71.16 61.13 22.55
C ASP A 257 72.20 60.96 21.43
N GLU A 258 71.83 60.34 20.30
CA GLU A 258 72.69 60.19 19.14
C GLU A 258 73.04 61.55 18.51
N ALA A 259 72.08 62.48 18.45
CA ALA A 259 72.31 63.84 17.95
C ALA A 259 73.27 64.63 18.85
N GLN A 260 73.16 64.48 20.18
CA GLN A 260 74.09 65.08 21.14
C GLN A 260 75.50 64.47 21.02
N GLU A 261 75.60 63.15 20.83
CA GLU A 261 76.87 62.46 20.61
C GLU A 261 77.57 62.93 19.33
N ARG A 262 76.81 63.10 18.23
CA ARG A 262 77.35 63.67 16.98
C ARG A 262 77.91 65.07 17.17
N LYS A 263 77.19 65.96 17.89
CA LYS A 263 77.67 67.31 18.21
C LYS A 263 78.96 67.29 19.04
N LEU A 264 79.06 66.38 20.01
CA LEU A 264 80.28 66.22 20.81
C LEU A 264 81.46 65.76 19.95
N GLN A 265 81.24 64.83 19.01
CA GLN A 265 82.27 64.38 18.06
C GLN A 265 82.73 65.48 17.10
N GLU A 266 81.81 66.38 16.68
CA GLU A 266 82.15 67.55 15.87
C GLU A 266 83.02 68.56 16.65
N LEU A 267 82.78 68.75 17.95
CA LEU A 267 83.51 69.68 18.81
C LEU A 267 84.89 69.17 19.24
N LEU A 268 85.02 67.90 19.61
CA LEU A 268 86.26 67.31 20.12
C LEU A 268 87.19 66.77 19.02
N GLY A 269 86.76 66.79 17.76
CA GLY A 269 87.39 66.03 16.68
C GLY A 269 87.19 64.52 16.87
N ARG A 270 87.57 63.71 15.88
CA ARG A 270 87.32 62.25 15.87
C ARG A 270 88.13 61.54 16.97
N VAL A 271 87.65 61.59 18.22
CA VAL A 271 88.19 60.84 19.33
C VAL A 271 87.69 59.39 19.17
N PRO A 272 88.57 58.38 19.09
CA PRO A 272 88.13 56.99 19.09
C PRO A 272 87.35 56.71 20.40
N PRO A 273 86.33 55.83 20.38
CA PRO A 273 85.54 55.57 21.57
C PRO A 273 86.47 55.20 22.73
N ALA A 274 86.39 55.95 23.82
CA ALA A 274 87.10 55.60 25.03
C ALA A 274 86.69 54.18 25.46
N PRO A 275 87.61 53.36 26.02
CA PRO A 275 87.23 52.07 26.59
C PRO A 275 86.31 52.33 27.79
N GLY A 276 84.99 52.29 27.55
CA GLY A 276 83.98 52.69 28.54
C GLY A 276 82.73 53.41 28.02
N SER A 277 82.52 53.57 26.70
CA SER A 277 81.20 54.02 26.18
C SER A 277 80.06 53.20 26.83
N PRO A 278 78.99 53.84 27.34
CA PRO A 278 78.00 53.16 28.17
C PRO A 278 77.41 51.96 27.41
N PRO A 279 77.64 50.70 27.87
CA PRO A 279 77.29 49.50 27.12
C PRO A 279 75.78 49.21 27.03
N GLY A 280 74.92 50.15 27.43
CA GLY A 280 73.46 49.97 27.48
C GLY A 280 72.69 50.49 26.25
N LEU A 281 73.13 51.57 25.61
CA LEU A 281 72.31 52.27 24.58
C LEU A 281 72.12 51.44 23.31
N ALA A 282 73.15 50.72 22.87
CA ALA A 282 73.05 49.84 21.70
C ALA A 282 72.12 48.64 21.95
N GLU A 283 72.10 48.13 23.19
CA GLU A 283 71.18 47.06 23.60
C GLU A 283 69.73 47.57 23.66
N VAL A 284 69.52 48.76 24.24
CA VAL A 284 68.22 49.44 24.29
C VAL A 284 67.70 49.74 22.88
N SER A 285 68.55 50.22 21.96
CA SER A 285 68.18 50.49 20.57
C SER A 285 67.77 49.22 19.81
N LYS A 286 68.51 48.12 20.02
CA LYS A 286 68.18 46.80 19.45
C LYS A 286 66.85 46.26 20.01
N GLU A 287 66.64 46.35 21.32
CA GLU A 287 65.37 45.93 21.96
C GLU A 287 64.19 46.81 21.50
N CYS A 288 64.38 48.13 21.38
CA CYS A 288 63.37 49.06 20.87
C CYS A 288 62.98 48.72 19.44
N SER A 289 63.96 48.47 18.57
CA SER A 289 63.73 48.07 17.17
C SER A 289 62.93 46.77 17.09
N LYS A 290 63.25 45.79 17.95
CA LYS A 290 62.50 44.53 18.06
C LYS A 290 61.05 44.74 18.49
N TYR A 291 60.81 45.59 19.50
CA TYR A 291 59.45 45.87 19.97
C TYR A 291 58.63 46.68 18.95
N LEU A 292 59.25 47.59 18.21
CA LEU A 292 58.62 48.29 17.09
C LEU A 292 58.18 47.33 15.98
N GLU A 293 59.05 46.38 15.60
CA GLU A 293 58.70 45.38 14.58
C GLU A 293 57.57 44.45 15.04
N LEU A 294 57.55 44.09 16.33
CA LEU A 294 56.45 43.32 16.93
C LEU A 294 55.14 44.12 16.97
N HIS A 295 55.20 45.39 17.35
CA HIS A 295 54.05 46.29 17.36
C HIS A 295 53.48 46.52 15.96
N GLU A 296 54.32 46.72 14.95
CA GLU A 296 53.92 46.88 13.56
C GLU A 296 53.19 45.63 13.02
N LYS A 297 53.75 44.43 13.27
CA LYS A 297 53.10 43.16 12.88
C LYS A 297 51.76 42.98 13.58
N ALA A 298 51.67 43.32 14.87
CA ALA A 298 50.43 43.21 15.63
C ALA A 298 49.39 44.30 15.30
N SER A 299 49.83 45.44 14.75
CA SER A 299 48.95 46.54 14.33
C SER A 299 48.02 46.13 13.18
N PHE A 300 48.53 45.34 12.22
CA PHE A 300 47.70 44.78 11.15
C PHE A 300 46.56 43.92 11.71
N THR A 301 46.88 43.00 12.63
CA THR A 301 45.89 42.14 13.30
C THR A 301 44.86 42.96 14.09
N ASN A 302 45.30 44.00 14.80
CA ASN A 302 44.42 44.88 15.56
C ASN A 302 43.44 45.64 14.65
N THR A 303 43.94 46.16 13.52
CA THR A 303 43.12 46.84 12.50
C THR A 303 42.07 45.90 11.90
N GLU A 304 42.45 44.66 11.61
CA GLU A 304 41.55 43.63 11.09
C GLU A 304 40.45 43.28 12.10
N LEU A 305 40.81 43.21 13.39
CA LEU A 305 39.89 42.92 14.48
C LEU A 305 38.83 44.03 14.62
N HIS A 306 39.24 45.30 14.55
CA HIS A 306 38.31 46.43 14.54
C HIS A 306 37.39 46.44 13.32
N ARG A 307 37.90 46.08 12.13
CA ARG A 307 37.08 45.98 10.92
C ARG A 307 36.02 44.88 11.06
N ALA A 308 36.43 43.69 11.52
CA ALA A 308 35.52 42.56 11.74
C ALA A 308 34.47 42.87 12.81
N MET A 309 34.86 43.53 13.90
CA MET A 309 33.92 43.99 14.93
C MET A 309 32.85 44.91 14.34
N ASN A 310 33.25 45.94 13.59
CA ASN A 310 32.31 46.90 13.00
C ASN A 310 31.34 46.25 12.01
N LEU A 311 31.80 45.24 11.25
CA LEU A 311 30.97 44.47 10.33
C LEU A 311 29.84 43.71 11.05
N HIS A 312 30.13 43.08 12.20
CA HIS A 312 29.18 42.22 12.90
C HIS A 312 28.38 42.92 14.01
N LEU A 313 28.80 44.11 14.45
CA LEU A 313 28.21 44.82 15.59
C LEU A 313 26.70 45.07 15.46
N GLY A 314 26.24 45.45 14.26
CA GLY A 314 24.82 45.68 14.00
C GLY A 314 23.98 44.41 14.20
N ASN A 315 24.44 43.29 13.64
CA ASN A 315 23.77 42.00 13.74
C ASN A 315 23.79 41.46 15.17
N LEU A 316 24.89 41.65 15.90
CA LEU A 316 25.00 41.24 17.30
C LEU A 316 24.07 42.01 18.22
N ARG A 317 23.87 43.32 17.97
CA ARG A 317 22.86 44.12 18.68
C ARG A 317 21.46 43.62 18.41
N LEU A 318 21.15 43.26 17.16
CA LEU A 318 19.86 42.70 16.79
C LEU A 318 19.61 41.36 17.50
N LEU A 319 20.59 40.44 17.47
CA LEU A 319 20.49 39.11 18.10
C LEU A 319 20.46 39.16 19.64
N GLY A 320 21.07 40.19 20.25
CA GLY A 320 21.00 40.43 21.69
C GLY A 320 19.77 41.26 22.12
N GLY A 321 18.91 41.67 21.19
CA GLY A 321 17.71 42.46 21.44
C GLY A 321 16.43 41.62 21.60
N PRO A 322 15.25 42.27 21.62
CA PRO A 322 13.96 41.59 21.65
C PRO A 322 13.73 40.70 20.42
N LEU A 323 13.13 39.52 20.62
CA LEU A 323 12.90 38.54 19.55
C LEU A 323 11.98 39.07 18.43
N GLU A 324 11.11 40.02 18.76
CA GLU A 324 10.23 40.72 17.84
C GLU A 324 11.03 41.50 16.79
N GLN A 325 12.15 42.10 17.19
CA GLN A 325 13.04 42.80 16.25
C GLN A 325 13.79 41.81 15.37
N VAL A 326 14.25 40.69 15.94
CA VAL A 326 14.88 39.61 15.17
C VAL A 326 13.90 39.05 14.12
N ARG A 327 12.64 38.79 14.50
CA ARG A 327 11.58 38.41 13.56
C ARG A 327 11.38 39.46 12.48
N ALA A 328 11.27 40.73 12.84
CA ALA A 328 11.01 41.82 11.89
C ALA A 328 12.16 42.03 10.89
N ALA A 329 13.38 41.64 11.24
CA ALA A 329 14.54 41.68 10.36
C ALA A 329 14.59 40.52 9.36
N LEU A 330 13.85 39.43 9.59
CA LEU A 330 13.79 38.30 8.67
C LEU A 330 12.86 38.63 7.49
N PRO A 331 13.27 38.34 6.24
CA PRO A 331 12.42 38.54 5.06
C PRO A 331 11.14 37.71 5.15
N THR A 332 10.00 38.34 4.86
CA THR A 332 8.70 37.67 4.76
C THR A 332 8.12 37.84 3.36
N PRO A 333 7.45 36.83 2.80
CA PRO A 333 6.84 36.94 1.49
C PRO A 333 5.67 37.91 1.50
N THR A 334 5.72 38.93 0.64
CA THR A 334 4.62 39.89 0.43
C THR A 334 3.89 39.53 -0.85
N LEU A 335 2.79 38.79 -0.71
CA LEU A 335 1.93 38.37 -1.83
C LEU A 335 0.71 39.28 -1.93
N SER A 336 0.34 39.66 -3.15
CA SER A 336 -0.91 40.36 -3.41
C SER A 336 -2.11 39.43 -3.17
N GLU A 337 -3.32 39.98 -3.08
CA GLU A 337 -4.52 39.16 -2.92
C GLU A 337 -4.76 38.24 -4.14
N GLU A 338 -4.37 38.69 -5.33
CA GLU A 338 -4.40 37.89 -6.56
C GLU A 338 -3.41 36.71 -6.49
N ASP A 339 -2.19 36.94 -6.00
CA ASP A 339 -1.18 35.88 -5.83
C ASP A 339 -1.64 34.79 -4.86
N LYS A 340 -2.28 35.20 -3.75
CA LYS A 340 -2.86 34.26 -2.78
C LYS A 340 -3.96 33.41 -3.40
N GLN A 341 -4.82 34.00 -4.25
CA GLN A 341 -5.86 33.26 -4.96
C GLN A 341 -5.26 32.25 -5.95
N VAL A 342 -4.18 32.63 -6.66
CA VAL A 342 -3.46 31.71 -7.56
C VAL A 342 -2.92 30.52 -6.77
N LEU A 343 -2.26 30.78 -5.63
CA LEU A 343 -1.69 29.75 -4.76
C LEU A 343 -2.78 28.83 -4.17
N GLN A 344 -3.90 29.38 -3.70
CA GLN A 344 -5.05 28.60 -3.22
C GLN A 344 -5.67 27.72 -4.32
N ASN A 345 -5.80 28.25 -5.54
CA ASN A 345 -6.32 27.48 -6.65
C ASN A 345 -5.37 26.33 -7.04
N LEU A 346 -4.06 26.57 -7.04
CA LEU A 346 -3.06 25.51 -7.29
C LEU A 346 -3.17 24.39 -6.26
N LYS A 347 -3.23 24.72 -4.96
CA LYS A 347 -3.44 23.73 -3.88
C LYS A 347 -4.68 22.90 -4.08
N ARG A 348 -5.80 23.54 -4.39
CA ARG A 348 -7.08 22.86 -4.61
C ARG A 348 -6.95 21.83 -5.73
N ILE A 349 -6.19 22.13 -6.78
CA ILE A 349 -5.97 21.21 -7.89
C ILE A 349 -4.99 20.09 -7.50
N LEU A 350 -3.91 20.39 -6.77
CA LEU A 350 -3.00 19.38 -6.22
C LEU A 350 -3.71 18.41 -5.29
N ALA A 351 -4.60 18.90 -4.42
CA ALA A 351 -5.46 18.06 -3.57
C ALA A 351 -6.34 17.12 -4.39
N LYS A 352 -6.91 17.60 -5.51
CA LYS A 352 -7.68 16.75 -6.44
C LYS A 352 -6.81 15.71 -7.15
N VAL A 353 -5.55 16.01 -7.45
CA VAL A 353 -4.60 15.02 -7.98
C VAL A 353 -4.37 13.92 -6.95
N GLN A 354 -4.13 14.28 -5.69
CA GLN A 354 -3.92 13.30 -4.62
C GLN A 354 -5.17 12.45 -4.39
N GLU A 355 -6.34 13.08 -4.28
CA GLU A 355 -7.62 12.37 -4.15
C GLU A 355 -7.84 11.38 -5.31
N MET A 356 -7.55 11.79 -6.55
CA MET A 356 -7.64 10.92 -7.72
C MET A 356 -6.68 9.73 -7.63
N ARG A 357 -5.44 9.91 -7.15
CA ARG A 357 -4.47 8.81 -6.93
C ARG A 357 -4.98 7.83 -5.87
N ASP A 358 -5.45 8.36 -4.73
CA ASP A 358 -5.94 7.54 -3.61
C ASP A 358 -7.17 6.72 -4.01
N GLN A 359 -8.11 7.35 -4.74
CA GLN A 359 -9.27 6.66 -5.30
C GLN A 359 -8.84 5.56 -6.28
N ARG A 360 -7.86 5.82 -7.15
CA ARG A 360 -7.37 4.82 -8.11
C ARG A 360 -6.77 3.61 -7.41
N MET A 361 -5.91 3.82 -6.42
CA MET A 361 -5.33 2.75 -5.61
C MET A 361 -6.41 1.94 -4.88
N SER A 362 -7.40 2.61 -4.28
CA SER A 362 -8.51 1.94 -3.60
C SER A 362 -9.35 1.10 -4.55
N LEU A 363 -9.71 1.64 -5.73
CA LEU A 363 -10.49 0.92 -6.74
C LEU A 363 -9.73 -0.27 -7.33
N GLU A 364 -8.42 -0.13 -7.57
CA GLU A 364 -7.56 -1.22 -8.00
C GLU A 364 -7.55 -2.35 -6.95
N GLN A 365 -7.35 -2.00 -5.68
CA GLN A 365 -7.34 -2.99 -4.60
C GLN A 365 -8.68 -3.72 -4.47
N GLN A 366 -9.79 -2.98 -4.56
CA GLN A 366 -11.13 -3.58 -4.55
C GLN A 366 -11.33 -4.56 -5.71
N LEU A 367 -10.84 -4.24 -6.91
CA LEU A 367 -10.91 -5.14 -8.06
C LEU A 367 -10.08 -6.41 -7.84
N ARG A 368 -8.85 -6.27 -7.33
CA ARG A 368 -7.98 -7.42 -7.00
C ARG A 368 -8.63 -8.34 -5.97
N ASP A 369 -9.15 -7.77 -4.90
CA ASP A 369 -9.82 -8.53 -3.82
C ASP A 369 -11.07 -9.25 -4.34
N MET A 370 -11.85 -8.58 -5.20
CA MET A 370 -13.05 -9.16 -5.79
C MET A 370 -12.72 -10.34 -6.71
N ILE A 371 -11.68 -10.20 -7.54
CA ILE A 371 -11.20 -11.27 -8.44
C ILE A 371 -10.65 -12.47 -7.65
N GLN A 372 -9.92 -12.20 -6.56
CA GLN A 372 -9.32 -13.23 -5.72
C GLN A 372 -10.38 -14.07 -4.99
N LYS A 373 -11.44 -13.41 -4.49
CA LYS A 373 -12.53 -14.07 -3.74
C LYS A 373 -13.57 -14.74 -4.65
N ASP A 374 -13.49 -14.52 -5.95
CA ASP A 374 -14.47 -15.02 -6.91
C ASP A 374 -14.21 -16.48 -7.32
N ASP A 375 -14.90 -17.41 -6.66
CA ASP A 375 -14.96 -18.82 -7.01
C ASP A 375 -16.35 -19.20 -7.57
N ILE A 376 -16.38 -19.60 -8.84
CA ILE A 376 -17.60 -20.01 -9.54
C ILE A 376 -17.71 -21.53 -9.71
N THR A 377 -16.86 -22.33 -9.05
CA THR A 377 -16.77 -23.79 -9.24
C THR A 377 -18.12 -24.50 -9.08
N THR A 378 -18.95 -24.07 -8.13
CA THR A 378 -20.29 -24.64 -7.93
C THR A 378 -21.18 -24.46 -9.17
N SER A 379 -21.18 -23.28 -9.78
CA SER A 379 -21.92 -23.00 -11.01
C SER A 379 -21.37 -23.77 -12.21
N LEU A 380 -20.06 -24.02 -12.24
CA LEU A 380 -19.41 -24.78 -13.31
C LEU A 380 -19.79 -26.27 -13.29
N VAL A 381 -20.00 -26.86 -12.11
CA VAL A 381 -20.38 -28.27 -12.00
C VAL A 381 -21.79 -28.53 -12.55
N THR A 382 -22.68 -27.54 -12.48
CA THR A 382 -24.09 -27.68 -12.89
C THR A 382 -24.37 -27.18 -14.30
N THR A 383 -23.41 -26.52 -14.96
CA THR A 383 -23.62 -25.86 -16.26
C THR A 383 -23.15 -26.74 -17.41
N ASP A 384 -23.95 -26.82 -18.48
CA ASP A 384 -23.55 -27.52 -19.69
C ASP A 384 -22.41 -26.83 -20.43
N ARG A 385 -21.54 -27.62 -21.07
CA ARG A 385 -20.33 -27.12 -21.75
C ARG A 385 -20.63 -26.09 -22.85
N SER A 386 -21.80 -26.16 -23.50
CA SER A 386 -22.25 -25.20 -24.52
C SER A 386 -22.59 -23.82 -23.95
N GLU A 387 -22.90 -23.73 -22.66
CA GLU A 387 -23.33 -22.49 -21.99
C GLU A 387 -22.19 -21.81 -21.22
N MET A 388 -21.04 -22.47 -21.07
CA MET A 388 -19.88 -21.98 -20.31
C MET A 388 -19.42 -20.58 -20.71
N LYS A 389 -19.41 -20.26 -22.02
CA LYS A 389 -19.03 -18.91 -22.48
C LYS A 389 -20.00 -17.84 -21.97
N LYS A 390 -21.30 -18.10 -22.06
CA LYS A 390 -22.33 -17.18 -21.58
C LYS A 390 -22.24 -17.02 -20.06
N LEU A 391 -22.01 -18.13 -19.34
CA LEU A 391 -21.78 -18.09 -17.90
C LEU A 391 -20.58 -17.21 -17.55
N PHE A 392 -19.45 -17.33 -18.26
CA PHE A 392 -18.29 -16.48 -18.01
C PHE A 392 -18.61 -15.01 -18.26
N GLU A 393 -19.24 -14.67 -19.39
CA GLU A 393 -19.66 -13.31 -19.69
C GLU A 393 -20.58 -12.73 -18.62
N GLU A 394 -21.56 -13.50 -18.15
CA GLU A 394 -22.46 -13.07 -17.08
C GLU A 394 -21.74 -12.91 -15.73
N GLN A 395 -20.85 -13.83 -15.39
CA GLN A 395 -20.08 -13.78 -14.15
C GLN A 395 -19.10 -12.62 -14.15
N LEU A 396 -18.50 -12.27 -15.29
CA LEU A 396 -17.58 -11.14 -15.40
C LEU A 396 -18.28 -9.77 -15.25
N LYS A 397 -19.60 -9.67 -15.48
CA LYS A 397 -20.34 -8.40 -15.34
C LYS A 397 -20.28 -7.81 -13.93
N LYS A 398 -20.04 -8.61 -12.90
CA LYS A 398 -19.87 -8.11 -11.52
C LYS A 398 -18.68 -7.15 -11.38
N TYR A 399 -17.69 -7.23 -12.26
CA TYR A 399 -16.54 -6.33 -12.28
C TYR A 399 -16.80 -5.02 -13.04
N ASP A 400 -17.89 -4.93 -13.82
CA ASP A 400 -18.12 -3.81 -14.73
C ASP A 400 -18.30 -2.48 -13.98
N GLN A 401 -18.95 -2.49 -12.81
CA GLN A 401 -19.12 -1.27 -12.02
C GLN A 401 -17.77 -0.68 -11.59
N LEU A 402 -16.85 -1.52 -11.07
CA LEU A 402 -15.51 -1.08 -10.69
C LEU A 402 -14.70 -0.63 -11.91
N LYS A 403 -14.84 -1.32 -13.05
CA LYS A 403 -14.20 -0.91 -14.31
C LYS A 403 -14.68 0.46 -14.76
N VAL A 404 -15.99 0.73 -14.68
CA VAL A 404 -16.54 2.06 -15.02
C VAL A 404 -15.98 3.15 -14.11
N TYR A 405 -15.90 2.91 -12.80
CA TYR A 405 -15.30 3.88 -11.87
C TYR A 405 -13.82 4.12 -12.14
N LEU A 406 -13.05 3.07 -12.44
CA LEU A 406 -11.66 3.19 -12.85
C LEU A 406 -11.53 3.97 -14.16
N GLU A 407 -12.31 3.66 -15.18
CA GLU A 407 -12.26 4.37 -16.46
C GLU A 407 -12.63 5.85 -16.30
N GLN A 408 -13.61 6.19 -15.46
CA GLN A 408 -13.93 7.57 -15.12
C GLN A 408 -12.78 8.28 -14.42
N ASN A 409 -12.13 7.63 -13.45
CA ASN A 409 -10.95 8.18 -12.77
C ASN A 409 -9.78 8.41 -13.75
N LEU A 410 -9.50 7.46 -14.64
CA LEU A 410 -8.44 7.55 -15.64
C LEU A 410 -8.74 8.64 -16.70
N ALA A 411 -10.00 8.82 -17.08
CA ALA A 411 -10.42 9.88 -18.00
C ALA A 411 -10.37 11.27 -17.33
N ALA A 412 -10.74 11.36 -16.05
CA ALA A 412 -10.69 12.61 -15.30
C ALA A 412 -9.27 13.19 -15.21
N GLN A 413 -8.24 12.34 -15.19
CA GLN A 413 -6.84 12.75 -15.14
C GLN A 413 -6.47 13.78 -16.22
N GLU A 414 -6.97 13.63 -17.45
CA GLU A 414 -6.64 14.57 -18.54
C GLU A 414 -7.13 15.98 -18.25
N ASN A 415 -8.31 16.11 -17.67
CA ASN A 415 -8.89 17.41 -17.29
C ASN A 415 -8.18 17.99 -16.06
N VAL A 416 -7.82 17.14 -15.11
CA VAL A 416 -7.07 17.56 -13.92
C VAL A 416 -5.67 18.04 -14.31
N LEU A 417 -4.95 17.33 -15.19
CA LEU A 417 -3.64 17.73 -15.67
C LEU A 417 -3.69 19.06 -16.44
N LYS A 418 -4.68 19.26 -17.33
CA LYS A 418 -4.87 20.54 -18.02
C LYS A 418 -5.09 21.70 -17.03
N ALA A 419 -5.95 21.50 -16.05
CA ALA A 419 -6.19 22.50 -15.01
C ALA A 419 -4.93 22.79 -14.19
N LEU A 420 -4.13 21.75 -13.89
CA LEU A 420 -2.88 21.87 -13.15
C LEU A 420 -1.81 22.61 -13.94
N THR A 421 -1.65 22.31 -15.23
CA THR A 421 -0.70 23.04 -16.09
C THR A 421 -1.06 24.51 -16.21
N ASP A 422 -2.35 24.83 -16.38
CA ASP A 422 -2.81 26.22 -16.46
C ASP A 422 -2.60 26.97 -15.13
N ALA A 423 -2.86 26.30 -14.00
CA ALA A 423 -2.61 26.86 -12.68
C ALA A 423 -1.11 27.05 -12.42
N ASN A 424 -0.25 26.12 -12.85
CA ASN A 424 1.19 26.20 -12.71
C ASN A 424 1.79 27.36 -13.51
N VAL A 425 1.29 27.62 -14.73
CA VAL A 425 1.70 28.78 -15.54
C VAL A 425 1.41 30.09 -14.81
N LYS A 426 0.23 30.22 -14.21
CA LYS A 426 -0.13 31.41 -13.40
C LYS A 426 0.70 31.52 -12.13
N TYR A 427 1.03 30.38 -11.52
CA TYR A 427 1.86 30.31 -10.32
C TYR A 427 3.34 30.66 -10.57
N ALA A 428 3.84 30.60 -11.81
CA ALA A 428 5.25 30.84 -12.11
C ALA A 428 5.81 32.17 -11.56
N ALA A 429 5.02 33.25 -11.64
CA ALA A 429 5.42 34.56 -11.09
C ALA A 429 5.51 34.53 -9.56
N VAL A 430 4.50 33.96 -8.90
CA VAL A 430 4.45 33.77 -7.43
C VAL A 430 5.62 32.90 -6.99
N ARG A 431 5.86 31.79 -7.67
CA ARG A 431 6.96 30.86 -7.40
C ARG A 431 8.32 31.55 -7.44
N LYS A 432 8.55 32.39 -8.46
CA LYS A 432 9.79 33.17 -8.57
C LYS A 432 9.93 34.14 -7.40
N ALA A 433 8.87 34.87 -7.05
CA ALA A 433 8.88 35.80 -5.92
C ALA A 433 9.16 35.08 -4.59
N LEU A 434 8.55 33.92 -4.37
CA LEU A 434 8.79 33.10 -3.18
C LEU A 434 10.22 32.57 -3.13
N ALA A 435 10.78 32.09 -4.25
CA ALA A 435 12.17 31.63 -4.32
C ALA A 435 13.18 32.75 -4.02
N GLU A 436 12.91 33.98 -4.48
CA GLU A 436 13.74 35.15 -4.16
C GLU A 436 13.67 35.51 -2.67
N VAL A 437 12.48 35.43 -2.06
CA VAL A 437 12.30 35.65 -0.62
C VAL A 437 12.99 34.56 0.18
N GLU A 438 12.86 33.30 -0.22
CA GLU A 438 13.51 32.16 0.42
C GLU A 438 15.04 32.29 0.37
N HIS A 439 15.59 32.67 -0.79
CA HIS A 439 17.03 32.92 -0.92
C HIS A 439 17.48 34.04 0.02
N LYS A 440 16.78 35.19 0.02
CA LYS A 440 17.08 36.30 0.94
C LYS A 440 16.95 35.90 2.39
N TRP A 441 15.94 35.10 2.74
CA TRP A 441 15.72 34.60 4.08
C TRP A 441 16.88 33.72 4.54
N ASN A 442 17.27 32.73 3.73
CA ASN A 442 18.41 31.85 4.00
C ASN A 442 19.71 32.65 4.15
N THR A 443 19.99 33.58 3.24
CA THR A 443 21.17 34.46 3.33
C THR A 443 21.16 35.32 4.60
N THR A 444 20.00 35.88 4.96
CA THR A 444 19.87 36.70 6.19
C THR A 444 20.10 35.86 7.43
N VAL A 445 19.48 34.67 7.51
CA VAL A 445 19.68 33.73 8.61
C VAL A 445 21.14 33.33 8.73
N GLN A 446 21.79 32.96 7.62
CA GLN A 446 23.21 32.58 7.61
C GLN A 446 24.12 33.74 8.03
N THR A 447 23.81 34.97 7.60
CA THR A 447 24.57 36.17 7.97
C THR A 447 24.48 36.46 9.48
N LEU A 448 23.30 36.26 10.07
CA LEU A 448 23.09 36.40 11.51
C LEU A 448 23.83 35.32 12.29
N VAL A 449 23.75 34.06 11.86
CA VAL A 449 24.50 32.94 12.46
C VAL A 449 26.01 33.21 12.40
N ALA A 450 26.53 33.60 11.23
CA ALA A 450 27.94 33.93 11.05
C ALA A 450 28.39 35.10 11.94
N SER A 451 27.51 36.07 12.20
CA SER A 451 27.81 37.18 13.10
C SER A 451 27.94 36.72 14.56
N TYR A 452 27.11 35.77 15.00
CA TYR A 452 27.26 35.14 16.31
C TYR A 452 28.56 34.33 16.41
N GLU A 453 28.90 33.54 15.40
CA GLU A 453 30.16 32.77 15.37
C GLU A 453 31.37 33.70 15.41
N ALA A 454 31.33 34.79 14.64
CA ALA A 454 32.35 35.83 14.66
C ALA A 454 32.47 36.50 16.04
N TYR A 455 31.39 36.63 16.82
CA TYR A 455 31.46 37.19 18.17
C TYR A 455 32.35 36.36 19.11
N GLU A 456 32.23 35.03 19.10
CA GLU A 456 33.08 34.16 19.93
C GLU A 456 34.55 34.33 19.56
N ASP A 457 34.85 34.35 18.26
CA ASP A 457 36.21 34.58 17.75
C ASP A 457 36.74 35.97 18.08
N LEU A 458 35.90 37.01 17.95
CA LEU A 458 36.26 38.39 18.28
C LEU A 458 36.57 38.55 19.76
N MET A 459 35.77 37.97 20.65
CA MET A 459 36.01 37.99 22.09
C MET A 459 37.34 37.32 22.44
N LYS A 460 37.59 36.12 21.87
CA LYS A 460 38.84 35.40 22.08
C LYS A 460 40.06 36.20 21.60
N LYS A 461 40.02 36.70 20.37
CA LYS A 461 41.12 37.49 19.78
C LYS A 461 41.32 38.84 20.47
N SER A 462 40.24 39.47 20.95
CA SER A 462 40.33 40.70 21.74
C SER A 462 41.06 40.45 23.05
N GLN A 463 40.76 39.34 23.73
CA GLN A 463 41.44 38.96 24.97
C GLN A 463 42.91 38.61 24.72
N GLU A 464 43.22 37.79 23.71
CA GLU A 464 44.60 37.46 23.31
C GLU A 464 45.39 38.72 22.93
N GLY A 465 44.78 39.64 22.19
CA GLY A 465 45.36 40.93 21.84
C GLY A 465 45.64 41.77 23.08
N LYS A 466 44.68 41.86 24.02
CA LYS A 466 44.84 42.60 25.26
C LYS A 466 46.00 42.04 26.09
N ASP A 467 46.09 40.72 26.24
CA ASP A 467 47.17 40.08 27.00
C ASP A 467 48.53 40.34 26.34
N PHE A 468 48.60 40.26 25.01
CA PHE A 468 49.80 40.59 24.24
C PHE A 468 50.24 42.05 24.42
N TYR A 469 49.31 43.01 24.26
CA TYR A 469 49.65 44.43 24.39
C TYR A 469 49.97 44.82 25.82
N THR A 470 49.34 44.20 26.83
CA THR A 470 49.67 44.42 28.25
C THR A 470 51.09 43.91 28.59
N ASP A 471 51.48 42.74 28.06
CA ASP A 471 52.86 42.23 28.20
C ASP A 471 53.87 43.12 27.46
N LEU A 472 53.52 43.59 26.26
CA LEU A 472 54.36 44.50 25.49
C LEU A 472 54.49 45.88 26.15
N GLU A 473 53.41 46.40 26.75
CA GLU A 473 53.40 47.63 27.55
C GLU A 473 54.35 47.51 28.75
N GLY A 474 54.25 46.42 29.51
CA GLY A 474 55.16 46.17 30.64
C GLY A 474 56.62 46.06 30.22
N LYS A 475 56.90 45.51 29.03
CA LYS A 475 58.25 45.47 28.44
C LYS A 475 58.72 46.83 27.94
N ALA A 476 57.87 47.59 27.27
CA ALA A 476 58.15 48.93 26.77
C ALA A 476 58.40 49.90 27.92
N ALA A 477 57.60 49.86 29.00
CA ALA A 477 57.79 50.69 30.18
C ALA A 477 59.16 50.43 30.86
N LYS A 478 59.53 49.16 31.05
CA LYS A 478 60.87 48.79 31.57
C LYS A 478 62.00 49.24 30.63
N LEU A 479 61.80 49.12 29.32
CA LEU A 479 62.76 49.59 28.33
C LEU A 479 62.89 51.12 28.35
N LEU A 480 61.80 51.86 28.55
CA LEU A 480 61.79 53.30 28.70
C LEU A 480 62.55 53.76 29.93
N GLU A 481 62.38 53.10 31.09
CA GLU A 481 63.19 53.38 32.27
C GLU A 481 64.67 53.11 32.03
N ARG A 482 65.01 51.98 31.38
CA ARG A 482 66.40 51.66 30.99
C ARG A 482 66.96 52.68 30.00
N ALA A 483 66.17 53.14 29.03
CA ALA A 483 66.56 54.13 28.04
C ALA A 483 66.86 55.47 28.73
N ARG A 484 65.96 55.96 29.58
CA ARG A 484 66.16 57.19 30.36
C ARG A 484 67.42 57.12 31.22
N ALA A 485 67.63 56.01 31.94
CA ALA A 485 68.83 55.82 32.76
C ALA A 485 70.12 55.76 31.92
N ALA A 486 70.07 55.09 30.76
CA ALA A 486 71.21 54.98 29.85
C ALA A 486 71.56 56.33 29.19
N CYS A 487 70.55 57.10 28.76
CA CYS A 487 70.73 58.46 28.24
C CYS A 487 71.29 59.40 29.31
N GLN A 488 70.78 59.37 30.54
CA GLN A 488 71.32 60.16 31.66
C GLN A 488 72.78 59.80 31.98
N ALA A 489 73.12 58.51 31.99
CA ALA A 489 74.51 58.08 32.19
C ALA A 489 75.42 58.53 31.04
N SER A 490 74.91 58.50 29.80
CA SER A 490 75.60 59.00 28.62
C SER A 490 75.84 60.50 28.71
N GLU A 491 74.82 61.27 29.06
CA GLU A 491 74.91 62.72 29.25
C GLU A 491 75.92 63.09 30.35
N ALA A 492 75.87 62.42 31.51
CA ALA A 492 76.85 62.62 32.58
C ALA A 492 78.29 62.30 32.12
N HIS A 493 78.47 61.25 31.32
CA HIS A 493 79.77 60.93 30.73
C HIS A 493 80.24 62.00 29.73
N ARG A 494 79.33 62.55 28.90
CA ARG A 494 79.65 63.68 28.01
C ARG A 494 80.07 64.91 28.80
N GLN A 495 79.35 65.25 29.87
CA GLN A 495 79.68 66.37 30.74
C GLN A 495 81.08 66.19 31.36
N GLN A 496 81.40 64.99 31.87
CA GLN A 496 82.73 64.68 32.39
C GLN A 496 83.84 64.79 31.33
N LEU A 497 83.57 64.36 30.09
CA LEU A 497 84.52 64.50 28.97
C LEU A 497 84.73 65.97 28.60
N LEU A 498 83.66 66.77 28.55
CA LEU A 498 83.73 68.20 28.31
C LEU A 498 84.49 68.93 29.42
N GLU A 499 84.22 68.61 30.69
CA GLU A 499 84.95 69.16 31.84
C GLU A 499 86.45 68.80 31.80
N ARG A 500 86.78 67.54 31.46
CA ARG A 500 88.18 67.12 31.26
C ARG A 500 88.85 67.84 30.11
N TRP A 501 88.14 68.06 29.00
CA TRP A 501 88.67 68.75 27.83
C TRP A 501 88.92 70.24 28.13
N VAL A 502 87.98 70.91 28.78
CA VAL A 502 88.12 72.30 29.27
C VAL A 502 89.19 72.43 30.37
N GLY A 503 89.48 71.37 31.13
CA GLY A 503 90.55 71.36 32.12
C GLY A 503 91.95 71.04 31.57
N THR A 504 92.06 70.57 30.33
CA THR A 504 93.33 70.18 29.67
C THR A 504 93.77 71.12 28.56
N HIS A 505 92.91 72.05 28.14
CA HIS A 505 93.16 73.15 27.21
C HIS A 505 92.83 74.47 27.92
#